data_AF-A0A352AA71-F1
#
_entry.id   AF-A0A352AA71-F1
#
_cell.length_a   1.000
_cell.length_b   1.000
_cell.length_c   1.000
_cell.angle_alpha   90.00
_cell.angle_beta   90.00
_cell.angle_gamma   90.00
#
_symmetry.space_group_name_H-M   'P 1'
#
loop_
_entity.id
_entity.type
_entity.pdbx_description
1 polymer ?
#
loop_
_entity_poly.entity_id
_entity_poly.type
_entity_poly.pdbx_seq_one_letter_code
_entity_poly.pdbx_strand_id
1 'polypeptide(L)'
;MKKPFLPPDDLPPAQPTGVDGRLRQQLDEATGTLFYEACDPDTKALLSSCEWYITTHARALTLAIACPDRETNWRVLHHVVPLATLLEQFSSTAKIRVYPPVGLGTPFEIRVDERSVYEGKDKG
;
A
#
# COMPACT_ATOMS: atom_id res chain seq x y z
N MET A 1 -16.12 -24.94 -27.09
CA MET A 1 -14.87 -24.26 -26.66
C MET A 1 -14.82 -22.89 -27.33
N LYS A 2 -14.69 -21.80 -26.56
CA LYS A 2 -14.52 -20.45 -27.14
C LYS A 2 -13.10 -20.38 -27.70
N LYS A 3 -12.94 -20.11 -28.99
CA LYS A 3 -11.63 -19.86 -29.61
C LYS A 3 -11.02 -18.60 -28.97
N PRO A 4 -9.72 -18.59 -28.62
CA PRO A 4 -9.04 -17.37 -28.21
C PRO A 4 -9.19 -16.31 -29.30
N PHE A 5 -9.45 -15.07 -28.89
CA PHE A 5 -9.55 -13.93 -29.82
C PHE A 5 -8.20 -13.49 -30.38
N LEU A 6 -7.10 -13.94 -29.77
CA LEU A 6 -5.72 -13.56 -30.12
C LEU A 6 -4.94 -14.75 -30.70
N PRO A 7 -4.01 -14.49 -31.65
CA PRO A 7 -3.00 -15.46 -32.07
C PRO A 7 -2.21 -16.02 -30.88
N PRO A 8 -1.69 -17.26 -30.96
CA PRO A 8 -0.91 -17.87 -29.87
C PRO A 8 0.28 -17.04 -29.39
N ASP A 9 0.94 -16.32 -30.30
CA ASP A 9 2.11 -15.50 -30.00
C ASP A 9 1.75 -14.18 -29.28
N ASP A 10 0.49 -13.75 -29.37
CA ASP A 10 -0.04 -12.57 -28.69
C ASP A 10 -0.68 -12.91 -27.32
N LEU A 11 -0.69 -14.19 -26.94
CA LEU A 11 -1.21 -14.61 -25.64
C LEU A 11 -0.18 -14.38 -24.54
N PRO A 12 -0.62 -13.91 -23.35
CA PRO A 12 0.27 -13.87 -22.21
C PRO A 12 0.71 -15.29 -21.83
N PRO A 13 1.89 -15.44 -21.21
CA PRO A 13 2.33 -16.73 -20.70
C PRO A 13 1.33 -17.29 -19.69
N ALA A 14 1.14 -18.61 -19.71
CA ALA A 14 0.16 -19.29 -18.83
C ALA A 14 0.49 -19.14 -17.33
N GLN A 15 1.75 -18.85 -17.00
CA GLN A 15 2.21 -18.57 -15.65
C GLN A 15 3.17 -17.37 -15.67
N PRO A 16 3.23 -16.58 -14.59
CA PRO A 16 4.23 -15.53 -14.44
C PRO A 16 5.65 -16.10 -14.61
N THR A 17 6.46 -15.40 -15.38
CA THR A 17 7.87 -15.71 -15.61
C THR A 17 8.76 -14.96 -14.61
N GLY A 18 10.05 -15.28 -14.59
CA GLY A 18 11.03 -14.51 -13.81
C GLY A 18 11.12 -13.03 -14.23
N VAL A 19 10.86 -12.72 -15.50
CA VAL A 19 10.80 -11.34 -16.01
C VAL A 19 9.62 -10.60 -15.39
N ASP A 20 8.46 -11.24 -15.28
CA ASP A 20 7.28 -10.65 -14.64
C ASP A 20 7.53 -10.32 -13.16
N GLY A 21 8.27 -11.17 -12.45
CA GLY A 21 8.70 -10.91 -11.08
C GLY A 21 9.60 -9.67 -10.97
N ARG A 22 10.56 -9.51 -11.87
CA ARG A 22 11.43 -8.32 -11.91
C ARG A 22 10.66 -7.05 -12.25
N LEU A 23 9.80 -7.10 -13.27
CA LEU A 23 8.95 -5.96 -13.66
C LEU A 23 8.03 -5.56 -12.52
N ARG A 24 7.50 -6.52 -11.76
CA ARG A 24 6.70 -6.28 -10.56
C ARG A 24 7.51 -5.55 -9.49
N GLN A 25 8.72 -6.02 -9.19
CA GLN A 25 9.59 -5.38 -8.21
C GLN A 25 9.91 -3.92 -8.61
N GLN A 26 10.22 -3.69 -9.88
CA GLN A 26 10.48 -2.34 -10.40
C GLN A 26 9.24 -1.44 -10.30
N LEU A 27 8.04 -1.98 -10.55
CA LEU A 27 6.80 -1.25 -10.36
C LEU A 27 6.58 -0.89 -8.88
N ASP A 28 6.78 -1.84 -7.96
CA ASP A 28 6.63 -1.63 -6.53
C ASP A 28 7.61 -0.56 -6.03
N GLU A 29 8.88 -0.61 -6.44
CA GLU A 29 9.93 0.38 -6.11
C GLU A 29 9.63 1.77 -6.66
N ALA A 30 9.26 1.87 -7.94
CA ALA A 30 8.92 3.14 -8.59
C ALA A 30 7.68 3.78 -7.94
N THR A 31 6.67 2.96 -7.63
CA THR A 31 5.46 3.43 -6.97
C THR A 31 5.75 3.90 -5.55
N GLY A 32 6.59 3.17 -4.80
CA GLY A 32 7.07 3.57 -3.48
C GLY A 32 7.76 4.93 -3.51
N THR A 33 8.66 5.14 -4.48
CA THR A 33 9.39 6.41 -4.64
C THR A 33 8.43 7.57 -4.90
N LEU A 34 7.54 7.42 -5.88
CA LEU A 34 6.57 8.45 -6.24
C LEU A 34 5.62 8.77 -5.08
N PHE A 35 5.15 7.75 -4.37
CA PHE A 35 4.30 7.94 -3.19
C PHE A 35 5.03 8.73 -2.10
N TYR A 36 6.28 8.35 -1.79
CA TYR A 36 7.08 9.05 -0.79
C TYR A 36 7.37 10.48 -1.21
N GLU A 37 7.68 10.75 -2.47
CA GLU A 37 7.89 12.11 -2.99
C GLU A 37 6.65 13.00 -2.85
N ALA A 38 5.46 12.44 -3.08
CA ALA A 38 4.19 13.14 -2.96
C ALA A 38 3.75 13.41 -1.52
N CYS A 39 4.36 12.75 -0.52
CA CYS A 39 4.09 13.00 0.89
C CYS A 39 4.55 14.40 1.32
N ASP A 40 3.79 15.02 2.23
CA ASP A 40 4.20 16.23 2.93
C ASP A 40 5.40 15.97 3.89
N PRO A 41 6.10 17.02 4.37
CA PRO A 41 7.27 16.86 5.23
C PRO A 41 7.02 16.06 6.53
N ASP A 42 5.85 16.21 7.15
CA ASP A 42 5.52 15.55 8.41
C ASP A 42 5.28 14.06 8.19
N THR A 43 4.54 13.72 7.13
CA THR A 43 4.34 12.33 6.69
C THR A 43 5.66 11.67 6.31
N LYS A 44 6.55 12.37 5.60
CA LYS A 44 7.90 11.87 5.26
C LYS A 44 8.73 11.56 6.50
N ALA A 45 8.73 12.46 7.48
CA ALA A 45 9.43 12.26 8.74
C ALA A 45 8.87 11.06 9.52
N LEU A 46 7.55 10.92 9.56
CA LEU A 46 6.88 9.79 10.20
C LEU A 46 7.23 8.46 9.51
N LEU A 47 7.12 8.38 8.18
CA LEU A 47 7.46 7.19 7.43
C LEU A 47 8.96 6.85 7.53
N SER A 48 9.84 7.85 7.60
CA SER A 48 11.29 7.64 7.81
C SER A 48 11.63 7.00 9.15
N SER A 49 10.73 7.10 10.13
CA SER A 49 10.87 6.43 11.43
C SER A 49 10.34 4.98 11.44
N CYS A 50 9.70 4.54 10.35
CA CYS A 50 9.13 3.20 10.21
C CYS A 50 9.88 2.40 9.13
N GLU A 51 9.77 1.07 9.20
CA GLU A 51 9.96 0.26 8.00
C GLU A 51 8.66 0.30 7.19
N TRP A 52 8.75 0.60 5.90
CA TRP A 52 7.56 0.60 5.04
C TRP A 52 7.92 0.18 3.63
N TYR A 53 6.91 -0.34 2.92
CA TYR A 53 7.02 -0.68 1.51
C TYR A 53 5.66 -0.60 0.84
N ILE A 54 5.68 -0.39 -0.48
CA ILE A 54 4.50 -0.58 -1.33
C ILE A 54 4.63 -1.93 -2.02
N THR A 55 3.52 -2.65 -2.14
CA THR A 55 3.43 -3.80 -3.04
C THR A 55 2.15 -3.79 -3.84
N THR A 56 2.24 -4.17 -5.10
CA THR A 56 1.08 -4.44 -5.97
C THR A 56 0.71 -5.93 -6.00
N HIS A 57 1.40 -6.75 -5.19
CA HIS A 57 1.12 -8.17 -5.03
C HIS A 57 -0.22 -8.39 -4.29
N ALA A 58 -0.96 -9.44 -4.68
CA ALA A 58 -2.27 -9.80 -4.11
C ALA A 58 -3.48 -8.90 -4.46
N ARG A 59 -3.55 -8.42 -5.72
CA ARG A 59 -4.72 -7.77 -6.37
C ARG A 59 -5.03 -6.33 -5.97
N ALA A 60 -4.30 -5.75 -5.02
CA ALA A 60 -4.47 -4.35 -4.64
C ALA A 60 -3.11 -3.73 -4.27
N LEU A 61 -2.93 -2.47 -4.63
CA LEU A 61 -1.80 -1.67 -4.17
C LEU A 61 -1.88 -1.53 -2.65
N THR A 62 -0.86 -2.01 -1.94
CA THR A 62 -0.83 -2.06 -0.48
C THR A 62 0.37 -1.28 0.02
N LEU A 63 0.11 -0.26 0.85
CA LEU A 63 1.14 0.38 1.67
C LEU A 63 1.24 -0.37 3.01
N ALA A 64 2.35 -1.06 3.23
CA ALA A 64 2.64 -1.74 4.48
C ALA A 64 3.59 -0.88 5.33
N ILE A 65 3.23 -0.64 6.59
CA ILE A 65 4.02 0.15 7.53
C ILE A 65 4.23 -0.67 8.79
N ALA A 66 5.47 -0.97 9.14
CA ALA A 66 5.85 -1.62 10.39
C ALA A 66 6.45 -0.58 11.35
N CYS A 67 5.80 -0.42 12.50
CA CYS A 67 6.18 0.59 13.47
C CYS A 67 7.18 0.02 14.49
N PRO A 68 8.25 0.75 14.84
CA PRO A 68 9.28 0.28 15.77
C PRO A 68 8.80 0.26 17.23
N ASP A 69 7.91 1.15 17.60
CA ASP A 69 7.40 1.32 18.96
C ASP A 69 5.92 1.74 18.99
N ARG A 70 5.34 1.74 20.20
CA ARG A 70 3.93 2.07 20.42
C ARG A 70 3.58 3.52 20.10
N GLU A 71 4.50 4.45 20.34
CA GLU A 71 4.26 5.88 20.10
C GLU A 71 4.20 6.16 18.60
N THR A 72 5.18 5.63 17.86
CA THR A 72 5.22 5.70 16.40
C THR A 72 3.99 5.02 15.78
N ASN A 73 3.58 3.86 16.29
CA ASN A 73 2.36 3.20 15.84
C ASN A 73 1.11 4.06 16.02
N TRP A 74 0.97 4.69 17.19
CA TRP A 74 -0.14 5.59 17.44
C TRP A 74 -0.13 6.79 16.49
N ARG A 75 1.03 7.43 16.26
CA ARG A 75 1.18 8.53 15.30
C ARG A 75 0.79 8.12 13.87
N VAL A 76 1.21 6.94 13.42
CA VAL A 76 0.82 6.41 12.09
C VAL A 76 -0.69 6.20 11.99
N LEU A 77 -1.32 5.63 13.03
CA LEU A 77 -2.77 5.44 13.04
C LEU A 77 -3.53 6.78 12.98
N HIS A 78 -3.02 7.82 13.66
CA HIS A 78 -3.55 9.19 13.60
C HIS A 78 -3.36 9.87 12.24
N HIS A 79 -2.44 9.39 11.41
CA HIS A 79 -2.21 9.92 10.05
C HIS A 79 -2.71 9.00 8.95
N VAL A 80 -3.44 7.94 9.30
CA VAL A 80 -3.84 6.91 8.33
C VAL A 80 -4.83 7.41 7.29
N VAL A 81 -5.71 8.36 7.64
CA VAL A 81 -6.69 8.94 6.70
C VAL A 81 -5.99 9.86 5.68
N PRO A 82 -5.12 10.83 6.08
CA PRO A 82 -4.29 11.55 5.13
C PRO A 82 -3.47 10.65 4.20
N LEU A 83 -2.85 9.60 4.74
CA LEU A 83 -2.11 8.60 3.97
C LEU A 83 -3.02 7.90 2.95
N ALA A 84 -4.24 7.51 3.35
CA ALA A 84 -5.20 6.85 2.47
C ALA A 84 -5.65 7.76 1.33
N THR A 85 -5.87 9.04 1.61
CA THR A 85 -6.23 10.04 0.60
C THR A 85 -5.12 10.28 -0.41
N LEU A 86 -3.86 10.30 0.03
CA LEU A 86 -2.73 10.36 -0.89
C LEU A 86 -2.61 9.08 -1.73
N LEU A 87 -2.78 7.91 -1.10
CA LEU A 87 -2.65 6.61 -1.75
C LEU A 87 -3.73 6.38 -2.82
N GLU A 88 -4.93 6.96 -2.64
CA GLU A 88 -6.02 6.91 -3.64
C GLU A 88 -5.60 7.45 -5.01
N GLN A 89 -4.68 8.42 -5.04
CA GLN A 89 -4.16 9.01 -6.30
C GLN A 89 -3.42 7.97 -7.16
N PHE A 90 -2.92 6.89 -6.55
CA PHE A 90 -2.24 5.79 -7.22
C PHE A 90 -3.20 4.66 -7.58
N SER A 91 -4.18 4.37 -6.71
CA SER A 91 -5.22 3.38 -6.99
C SER A 91 -6.43 3.57 -6.08
N SER A 92 -7.63 3.59 -6.67
CA SER A 92 -8.92 3.67 -5.94
C SER A 92 -9.27 2.40 -5.16
N THR A 93 -8.50 1.32 -5.31
CA THR A 93 -8.70 0.05 -4.60
C THR A 93 -7.52 -0.27 -3.68
N ALA A 94 -6.66 0.72 -3.43
CA ALA A 94 -5.51 0.56 -2.57
C ALA A 94 -5.91 0.33 -1.11
N LYS A 95 -4.95 -0.14 -0.31
CA LYS A 95 -5.11 -0.32 1.12
C LYS A 95 -3.84 -0.01 1.89
N ILE A 96 -4.01 0.33 3.16
CA ILE A 96 -2.92 0.57 4.09
C ILE A 96 -2.98 -0.52 5.16
N ARG A 97 -1.83 -1.11 5.47
CA ARG A 97 -1.67 -2.09 6.54
C ARG A 97 -0.60 -1.64 7.51
N VAL A 98 -1.01 -1.38 8.75
CA VAL A 98 -0.12 -0.93 9.83
C VAL A 98 0.14 -2.10 10.78
N TYR A 99 1.38 -2.54 10.85
CA TYR A 99 1.84 -3.58 11.77
C TYR A 99 2.32 -2.92 13.06
N PRO A 100 1.69 -3.24 14.21
CA PRO A 100 2.20 -2.78 15.49
C PRO A 100 3.54 -3.48 15.81
N PRO A 101 4.33 -2.94 16.75
CA PRO A 101 5.53 -3.62 17.21
C PRO A 101 5.21 -5.02 17.75
N VAL A 102 6.21 -5.90 17.72
CA VAL A 102 6.05 -7.31 18.10
C VAL A 102 5.42 -7.42 19.48
N GLY A 103 4.32 -8.20 19.58
CA GLY A 103 3.62 -8.47 20.83
C GLY A 103 2.50 -7.48 21.19
N LEU A 104 2.28 -6.41 20.41
CA LEU A 104 1.24 -5.40 20.70
C LEU A 104 -0.12 -5.63 20.03
N GLY A 105 -0.26 -6.69 19.22
CA GLY A 105 -1.56 -7.11 18.68
C GLY A 105 -1.52 -7.45 17.19
N THR A 106 -2.69 -7.40 16.55
CA THR A 106 -2.87 -7.69 15.13
C THR A 106 -2.68 -6.43 14.27
N PRO A 107 -2.26 -6.58 13.00
CA PRO A 107 -2.17 -5.46 12.08
C PRO A 107 -3.52 -4.76 11.89
N PHE A 108 -3.50 -3.44 11.84
CA PHE A 108 -4.63 -2.62 11.40
C PHE A 108 -4.64 -2.57 9.88
N GLU A 109 -5.81 -2.67 9.26
CA GLU A 109 -5.98 -2.54 7.80
C GLU A 109 -7.14 -1.59 7.51
N ILE A 110 -6.94 -0.72 6.53
CA ILE A 110 -7.97 0.17 5.99
C ILE A 110 -7.83 0.21 4.48
N ARG A 111 -8.95 0.16 3.76
CA ARG A 111 -8.96 0.38 2.31
C ARG A 111 -9.29 1.84 2.00
N VAL A 112 -8.73 2.36 0.91
CA VAL A 112 -8.95 3.77 0.53
C VAL A 112 -10.42 4.06 0.23
N ASP A 113 -11.14 3.08 -0.31
CA ASP A 113 -12.59 3.14 -0.58
C ASP A 113 -13.46 3.09 0.69
N GLU A 114 -12.88 2.76 1.84
CA GLU A 114 -13.54 2.70 3.15
C GLU A 114 -13.17 3.87 4.07
N ARG A 115 -12.40 4.86 3.59
CA ARG A 115 -11.85 5.95 4.41
C ARG A 115 -12.91 6.77 5.16
N SER A 116 -14.10 6.93 4.60
CA SER A 116 -15.19 7.73 5.18
C SER A 116 -15.69 7.17 6.52
N VAL A 117 -15.44 5.89 6.80
CA VAL A 117 -15.73 5.26 8.09
C VAL A 117 -14.85 5.83 9.23
N TYR A 118 -13.69 6.37 8.87
CA TYR A 118 -12.65 6.80 9.81
C TYR A 118 -12.55 8.33 9.95
N GLU A 119 -13.03 9.09 8.96
CA GLU A 119 -13.10 10.56 8.99
C GLU A 119 -13.97 11.14 10.13
N GLY A 120 -14.84 10.32 10.74
CA GLY A 120 -15.79 10.73 11.78
C GLY A 120 -15.45 10.38 13.23
N LYS A 121 -14.32 9.69 13.51
CA LYS A 121 -14.03 9.14 14.84
C LYS A 121 -13.15 10.01 15.76
N ASP A 122 -12.61 11.13 15.28
CA ASP A 122 -11.74 12.05 16.05
C ASP A 122 -12.49 13.23 16.71
N LYS A 123 -13.83 13.18 16.82
CA LYS A 123 -14.63 14.19 17.54
C LYS A 123 -15.18 13.69 18.88
N GLY A 124 -14.37 12.94 19.63
CA GLY A 124 -14.71 12.41 20.97
C GLY A 124 -13.74 12.90 22.03
#